data_AF-Q5BJR3-F1
#
_entry.id   AF-Q5BJR3-F1
#
_cell.length_a   1.000
_cell.length_b   1.000
_cell.length_c   1.000
_cell.angle_alpha   90.00
_cell.angle_beta   90.00
_cell.angle_gamma   90.00
#
_symmetry.space_group_name_H-M   'P 1'
#
loop_
_entity.id
_entity.type
_entity.pdbx_description
1 polymer ?
#
loop_
_entity_poly.entity_id
_entity_poly.type
_entity_poly.pdbx_seq_one_letter_code
_entity_poly.pdbx_strand_id
1 'polypeptide(L)'
;PDQSMVDEGMAREVINRIQKLRKKCNLVPTDEITVYYNAKSEGRYLSNVIESHTDFIYATIKAPLKPYPVPTSDNILIQEQTQLKGYELEITITRGSCVPGPACAYVNLNICANGTEQGGVLLLENPKGDNQLNLEKLKSVITSIFGVKSTGLSVFNGGTELQNQTDLLSLSGRTLCVTAGASLAPASSPSTLLCQYINLQLVNAEPQECLTGTVGTLLLENPLGQNGLTHQGLVYEAAKVFGLRSRRLKLFLNETQTQEITEDIPMKTLNMKTVYVSVLPTTADG
;
A
#
# COMPACT_ATOMS: atom_id res chain seq x y z
N PRO A 1 -8.06 39.27 14.92
CA PRO A 1 -8.13 37.81 14.71
C PRO A 1 -6.73 37.22 14.86
N ASP A 2 -6.57 36.24 15.75
CA ASP A 2 -5.28 35.54 15.89
C ASP A 2 -4.98 34.75 14.62
N GLN A 3 -3.72 34.73 14.20
CA GLN A 3 -3.29 34.09 12.95
C GLN A 3 -3.77 32.63 12.83
N SER A 4 -3.78 31.90 13.95
CA SER A 4 -4.30 30.53 14.02
C SER A 4 -5.76 30.40 13.58
N MET A 5 -6.64 31.35 13.91
CA MET A 5 -8.04 31.31 13.48
C MET A 5 -8.18 31.57 11.97
N VAL A 6 -7.28 32.37 11.41
CA VAL A 6 -7.24 32.66 9.97
C VAL A 6 -6.77 31.42 9.21
N ASP A 7 -5.71 30.77 9.69
CA ASP A 7 -5.12 29.56 9.09
C ASP A 7 -6.12 28.39 9.12
N GLU A 8 -6.80 28.16 10.24
CA GLU A 8 -7.86 27.15 10.36
C GLU A 8 -9.03 27.46 9.41
N GLY A 9 -9.40 28.74 9.28
CA GLY A 9 -10.41 29.20 8.31
C GLY A 9 -10.01 28.93 6.86
N MET A 10 -8.72 29.03 6.54
CA MET A 10 -8.17 28.68 5.22
C MET A 10 -8.18 27.16 5.01
N ALA A 11 -7.84 26.36 6.02
CA ALA A 11 -7.93 24.89 5.95
C ALA A 11 -9.39 24.44 5.71
N ARG A 12 -10.38 25.07 6.34
CA ARG A 12 -11.81 24.83 6.06
C ARG A 12 -12.19 25.14 4.61
N GLU A 13 -11.67 26.20 4.03
CA GLU A 13 -11.88 26.50 2.61
C GLU A 13 -11.32 25.40 1.71
N VAL A 14 -10.12 24.89 2.00
CA VAL A 14 -9.52 23.76 1.25
C VAL A 14 -10.41 22.52 1.33
N ILE A 15 -10.86 22.16 2.53
CA ILE A 15 -11.82 21.06 2.75
C ILE A 15 -13.07 21.25 1.89
N ASN A 16 -13.64 22.45 1.90
CA ASN A 16 -14.85 22.77 1.13
C ASN A 16 -14.63 22.60 -0.38
N ARG A 17 -13.46 22.95 -0.92
CA ARG A 17 -13.14 22.72 -2.34
C ARG A 17 -13.04 21.24 -2.66
N ILE A 18 -12.34 20.46 -1.84
CA ILE A 18 -12.19 19.01 -2.02
C ILE A 18 -13.56 18.32 -1.99
N GLN A 19 -14.42 18.70 -1.04
CA GLN A 19 -15.77 18.14 -0.93
C GLN A 19 -16.65 18.51 -2.13
N LYS A 20 -16.53 19.71 -2.69
CA LYS A 20 -17.24 20.10 -3.92
C LYS A 20 -16.78 19.26 -5.11
N LEU A 21 -15.47 19.04 -5.26
CA LEU A 21 -14.92 18.20 -6.33
C LEU A 21 -15.38 16.75 -6.20
N ARG A 22 -15.45 16.19 -4.98
CA ARG A 22 -16.03 14.86 -4.75
C ARG A 22 -17.45 14.74 -5.29
N LYS A 23 -18.31 15.70 -4.94
CA LYS A 23 -19.71 15.72 -5.41
C LYS A 23 -19.78 15.82 -6.94
N LYS A 24 -18.90 16.61 -7.56
CA LYS A 24 -18.82 16.77 -9.02
C LYS A 24 -18.46 15.46 -9.74
N CYS A 25 -17.69 14.59 -9.10
CA CYS A 25 -17.36 13.25 -9.58
C CYS A 25 -18.35 12.16 -9.14
N ASN A 26 -19.47 12.52 -8.50
CA ASN A 26 -20.42 11.59 -7.89
C ASN A 26 -19.80 10.63 -6.86
N LEU A 27 -18.77 11.10 -6.14
CA LEU A 27 -18.08 10.30 -5.14
C LEU A 27 -18.74 10.43 -3.77
N VAL A 28 -18.86 9.31 -3.06
CA VAL A 28 -19.33 9.21 -1.67
C VAL A 28 -18.15 9.19 -0.68
N PRO A 29 -18.36 9.49 0.61
CA PRO A 29 -17.27 9.53 1.60
C PRO A 29 -16.51 8.20 1.79
N THR A 30 -17.12 7.08 1.41
CA THR A 30 -16.52 5.74 1.44
C THR A 30 -15.63 5.45 0.23
N ASP A 31 -15.66 6.29 -0.80
CA ASP A 31 -14.84 6.06 -1.99
C ASP A 31 -13.36 6.31 -1.67
N GLU A 32 -12.55 5.31 -1.99
CA GLU A 32 -11.11 5.39 -1.84
C GLU A 32 -10.54 6.32 -2.92
N ILE A 33 -10.01 7.47 -2.47
CA ILE A 33 -9.41 8.48 -3.33
C ILE A 33 -8.14 9.05 -2.73
N THR A 34 -7.30 9.66 -3.56
CA THR A 34 -6.16 10.47 -3.14
C THR A 34 -6.32 11.87 -3.68
N VAL A 35 -6.07 12.87 -2.84
CA VAL A 35 -6.14 14.27 -3.21
C VAL A 35 -4.72 14.82 -3.34
N TYR A 36 -4.38 15.34 -4.50
CA TYR A 36 -3.13 16.04 -4.76
C TYR A 36 -3.37 17.54 -4.81
N TYR A 37 -2.48 18.35 -4.22
CA TYR A 37 -2.58 19.80 -4.22
C TYR A 37 -1.29 20.49 -4.67
N ASN A 38 -1.44 21.60 -5.39
CA ASN A 38 -0.34 22.51 -5.73
C ASN A 38 -0.77 23.94 -5.44
N ALA A 39 -0.20 24.52 -4.39
CA ALA A 39 -0.43 25.90 -3.99
C ALA A 39 0.57 26.81 -4.73
N LYS A 40 0.14 27.35 -5.89
CA LYS A 40 0.95 28.28 -6.69
C LYS A 40 0.80 29.68 -6.10
N SER A 41 1.55 30.00 -5.06
CA SER A 41 1.56 31.38 -4.54
C SER A 41 2.94 31.84 -4.11
N GLU A 42 3.21 33.13 -4.34
CA GLU A 42 4.36 33.81 -3.78
C GLU A 42 4.24 33.80 -2.25
N GLY A 43 5.25 33.23 -1.57
CA GLY A 43 5.33 33.25 -0.11
C GLY A 43 4.94 31.96 0.64
N ARG A 44 4.61 30.85 -0.05
CA ARG A 44 4.32 29.51 0.56
C ARG A 44 3.24 29.46 1.64
N TYR A 45 2.54 30.56 1.93
CA TYR A 45 1.55 30.65 3.00
C TYR A 45 0.49 29.55 2.94
N LEU A 46 -0.14 29.36 1.77
CA LEU A 46 -1.17 28.34 1.61
C LEU A 46 -0.61 26.92 1.75
N SER A 47 0.62 26.65 1.28
CA SER A 47 1.28 25.36 1.50
C SER A 47 1.51 25.10 2.98
N ASN A 48 2.02 26.09 3.72
CA ASN A 48 2.27 25.98 5.15
C ASN A 48 0.97 25.75 5.94
N VAL A 49 -0.12 26.41 5.56
CA VAL A 49 -1.44 26.20 6.17
C VAL A 49 -1.93 24.77 5.92
N ILE A 50 -1.82 24.27 4.69
CA ILE A 50 -2.21 22.90 4.34
C ILE A 50 -1.37 21.89 5.13
N GLU A 51 -0.04 22.06 5.16
CA GLU A 51 0.89 21.19 5.86
C GLU A 51 0.62 21.16 7.37
N SER A 52 0.48 22.33 8.01
CA SER A 52 0.20 22.46 9.45
C SER A 52 -1.18 21.92 9.87
N HIS A 53 -2.16 21.88 8.97
CA HIS A 53 -3.52 21.40 9.24
C HIS A 53 -3.83 20.06 8.55
N THR A 54 -2.80 19.30 8.17
CA THR A 54 -2.96 18.02 7.45
C THR A 54 -3.89 17.06 8.17
N ASP A 55 -3.73 16.87 9.49
CA ASP A 55 -4.55 15.96 10.28
C ASP A 55 -6.02 16.40 10.35
N PHE A 56 -6.26 17.71 10.46
CA PHE A 56 -7.61 18.28 10.48
C PHE A 56 -8.33 18.09 9.14
N ILE A 57 -7.60 18.31 8.04
CA ILE A 57 -8.12 18.09 6.69
C ILE A 57 -8.41 16.59 6.51
N TYR A 58 -7.45 15.72 6.81
CA TYR A 58 -7.57 14.27 6.71
C TYR A 58 -8.75 13.73 7.53
N ALA A 59 -8.93 14.20 8.76
CA ALA A 59 -10.03 13.81 9.63
C ALA A 59 -11.40 14.13 9.03
N THR A 60 -11.49 15.17 8.20
CA THR A 60 -12.74 15.63 7.59
C THR A 60 -13.00 15.01 6.21
N ILE A 61 -11.97 14.92 5.35
CA ILE A 61 -12.12 14.37 4.01
C ILE A 61 -11.99 12.85 3.98
N LYS A 62 -11.40 12.22 5.01
CA LYS A 62 -11.13 10.77 5.07
C LYS A 62 -10.35 10.25 3.85
N ALA A 63 -9.42 11.06 3.35
CA ALA A 63 -8.59 10.74 2.20
C ALA A 63 -7.20 11.37 2.37
N PRO A 64 -6.13 10.70 1.90
CA PRO A 64 -4.79 11.26 1.89
C PRO A 64 -4.73 12.55 1.07
N LEU A 65 -4.00 13.54 1.58
CA LEU A 65 -3.71 14.81 0.92
C LEU A 65 -2.20 14.90 0.68
N LYS A 66 -1.79 15.07 -0.58
CA LYS A 66 -0.38 15.04 -0.99
C LYS A 66 -0.01 16.25 -1.86
N PRO A 67 1.22 16.76 -1.77
CA PRO A 67 1.71 17.74 -2.75
C PRO A 67 1.87 17.09 -4.13
N TYR A 68 1.89 17.93 -5.16
CA TYR A 68 2.26 17.52 -6.53
C TYR A 68 3.73 17.03 -6.61
N PRO A 69 4.10 16.26 -7.66
CA PRO A 69 3.30 15.88 -8.83
C PRO A 69 2.31 14.73 -8.57
N VAL A 70 1.30 14.62 -9.42
CA VAL A 70 0.43 13.44 -9.48
C VAL A 70 1.20 12.33 -10.19
N PRO A 71 1.35 11.13 -9.60
CA PRO A 71 1.99 10.00 -10.27
C PRO A 71 1.28 9.66 -11.58
N THR A 72 2.04 9.36 -12.64
CA THR A 72 1.49 8.96 -13.95
C THR A 72 0.70 7.65 -13.91
N SER A 73 0.89 6.83 -12.88
CA SER A 73 0.15 5.60 -12.63
C SER A 73 -1.26 5.82 -12.07
N ASP A 74 -1.56 6.99 -11.52
CA ASP A 74 -2.81 7.22 -10.80
C ASP A 74 -3.94 7.60 -11.76
N ASN A 75 -5.11 6.98 -11.58
CA ASN A 75 -6.28 7.26 -12.41
C ASN A 75 -6.92 8.59 -11.99
N ILE A 76 -6.69 9.65 -12.76
CA ILE A 76 -7.23 10.99 -12.48
C ILE A 76 -8.75 11.00 -12.71
N LEU A 77 -9.50 11.34 -11.66
CA LEU A 77 -10.96 11.52 -11.71
C LEU A 77 -11.35 12.95 -12.05
N ILE A 78 -10.63 13.93 -11.51
CA ILE A 78 -10.82 15.34 -11.79
C ILE A 78 -9.56 16.13 -11.44
N GLN A 79 -9.27 17.14 -12.25
CA GLN A 79 -8.26 18.15 -12.00
C GLN A 79 -8.92 19.52 -12.15
N GLU A 80 -8.75 20.40 -11.16
CA GLU A 80 -9.32 21.73 -11.16
C GLU A 80 -8.36 22.75 -10.54
N GLN A 81 -8.21 23.89 -11.21
CA GLN A 81 -7.52 25.06 -10.68
C GLN A 81 -8.56 26.03 -10.12
N THR A 82 -8.34 26.48 -8.88
CA THR A 82 -9.25 27.37 -8.16
C THR A 82 -8.47 28.46 -7.43
N GLN A 83 -9.18 29.53 -7.05
CA GLN A 83 -8.62 30.59 -6.22
C GLN A 83 -9.27 30.55 -4.84
N LEU A 84 -8.44 30.57 -3.80
CA LEU A 84 -8.84 30.66 -2.41
C LEU A 84 -8.37 31.98 -1.84
N LYS A 85 -9.27 32.96 -1.73
CA LYS A 85 -8.99 34.30 -1.16
C LYS A 85 -7.73 34.97 -1.74
N GLY A 86 -7.54 34.85 -3.06
CA GLY A 86 -6.39 35.43 -3.79
C GLY A 86 -5.20 34.50 -3.98
N TYR A 87 -5.21 33.29 -3.41
CA TYR A 87 -4.19 32.27 -3.62
C TYR A 87 -4.63 31.25 -4.68
N GLU A 88 -3.77 30.95 -5.64
CA GLU A 88 -4.04 29.87 -6.60
C GLU A 88 -3.78 28.50 -5.97
N LEU A 89 -4.77 27.62 -6.12
CA LEU A 89 -4.72 26.25 -5.65
C LEU A 89 -5.17 25.34 -6.77
N GLU A 90 -4.31 24.42 -7.16
CA GLU A 90 -4.64 23.34 -8.08
C GLU A 90 -4.88 22.06 -7.29
N ILE A 91 -6.00 21.39 -7.54
CA ILE A 91 -6.40 20.15 -6.85
C ILE A 91 -6.66 19.07 -7.90
N THR A 92 -6.07 17.89 -7.70
CA THR A 92 -6.39 16.70 -8.48
C THR A 92 -6.87 15.60 -7.57
N ILE A 93 -8.01 15.00 -7.88
CA ILE A 93 -8.50 13.80 -7.22
C ILE A 93 -8.24 12.62 -8.15
N THR A 94 -7.61 11.59 -7.61
CA THR A 94 -7.38 10.31 -8.28
C THR A 94 -8.19 9.21 -7.61
N ARG A 95 -8.53 8.16 -8.38
CA ARG A 95 -9.18 6.96 -7.87
C ARG A 95 -8.14 6.08 -7.15
N GLY A 96 -8.53 5.56 -6.01
CA GLY A 96 -7.67 4.80 -5.10
C GLY A 96 -7.15 5.71 -4.00
N SER A 97 -7.23 5.24 -2.75
CA SER A 97 -6.55 5.92 -1.66
C SER A 97 -5.11 5.40 -1.61
N CYS A 98 -4.14 6.30 -1.75
CA CYS A 98 -2.79 6.04 -1.32
C CYS A 98 -2.76 6.22 0.20
N VAL A 99 -3.59 5.45 0.90
CA VAL A 99 -3.28 5.13 2.29
C VAL A 99 -1.89 4.48 2.27
N PRO A 100 -1.01 4.81 3.23
CA PRO A 100 0.22 4.05 3.42
C PRO A 100 -0.20 2.61 3.69
N GLY A 101 -0.05 1.78 2.66
CA GLY A 101 -0.51 0.41 2.60
C GLY A 101 0.39 -0.38 1.65
N PRO A 102 0.30 -1.71 1.66
CA PRO A 102 0.90 -2.55 0.63
C PRO A 102 0.58 -2.02 -0.78
N ALA A 103 1.61 -1.88 -1.62
CA ALA A 103 1.46 -1.54 -3.03
C ALA A 103 0.72 -2.63 -3.82
N CYS A 104 0.87 -3.88 -3.40
CA CYS A 104 0.18 -5.04 -3.94
C CYS A 104 -1.10 -5.36 -3.15
N ALA A 105 -2.12 -5.88 -3.83
CA ALA A 105 -3.32 -6.38 -3.18
C ALA A 105 -2.98 -7.48 -2.15
N TYR A 106 -3.65 -7.47 -0.99
CA TYR A 106 -3.36 -8.38 0.12
C TYR A 106 -4.61 -8.72 0.91
N VAL A 107 -4.55 -9.80 1.69
CA VAL A 107 -5.56 -10.15 2.69
C VAL A 107 -4.90 -10.44 4.03
N ASN A 108 -5.56 -10.05 5.11
CA ASN A 108 -5.23 -10.55 6.45
C ASN A 108 -5.84 -11.93 6.58
N LEU A 109 -5.13 -12.85 7.22
CA LEU A 109 -5.59 -14.19 7.53
C LEU A 109 -5.67 -14.37 9.04
N ASN A 110 -6.82 -14.83 9.52
CA ASN A 110 -6.96 -15.39 10.85
C ASN A 110 -7.20 -16.90 10.71
N ILE A 111 -6.23 -17.69 11.16
CA ILE A 111 -6.23 -19.14 10.98
C ILE A 111 -6.61 -19.77 12.30
N CYS A 112 -7.75 -20.46 12.30
CA CYS A 112 -8.26 -21.23 13.43
C CYS A 112 -8.21 -22.72 13.03
N ALA A 113 -7.06 -23.36 13.25
CA ALA A 113 -6.85 -24.77 12.92
C ALA A 113 -6.11 -25.48 14.05
N ASN A 114 -6.44 -26.74 14.30
CA ASN A 114 -5.78 -27.61 15.29
C ASN A 114 -5.73 -27.03 16.73
N GLY A 115 -6.71 -26.21 17.11
CA GLY A 115 -6.76 -25.58 18.44
C GLY A 115 -5.79 -24.41 18.63
N THR A 116 -5.13 -23.96 17.56
CA THR A 116 -4.27 -22.77 17.56
C THR A 116 -4.88 -21.67 16.70
N GLU A 117 -4.76 -20.44 17.19
CA GLU A 117 -5.07 -19.23 16.42
C GLU A 117 -3.78 -18.58 15.95
N GLN A 118 -3.68 -18.30 14.66
CA GLN A 118 -2.53 -17.63 14.08
C GLN A 118 -2.95 -16.56 13.08
N GLY A 119 -2.38 -15.37 13.23
CA GLY A 119 -2.55 -14.25 12.30
C GLY A 119 -1.43 -14.19 11.27
N GLY A 120 -1.76 -13.74 10.07
CA GLY A 120 -0.75 -13.42 9.06
C GLY A 120 -1.31 -12.62 7.89
N VAL A 121 -0.46 -12.37 6.90
CA VAL A 121 -0.83 -11.62 5.69
C VAL A 121 -0.51 -12.46 4.47
N LEU A 122 -1.31 -12.36 3.43
CA LEU A 122 -1.05 -13.02 2.16
C LEU A 122 -1.24 -12.03 1.01
N LEU A 123 -0.22 -11.89 0.17
CA LEU A 123 -0.25 -11.02 -1.01
C LEU A 123 -0.97 -11.74 -2.15
N LEU A 124 -2.00 -11.11 -2.70
CA LEU A 124 -2.82 -11.65 -3.76
C LEU A 124 -2.18 -11.50 -5.15
N GLU A 125 -1.24 -10.57 -5.27
CA GLU A 125 -0.40 -10.33 -6.43
C GLU A 125 0.98 -9.87 -5.92
N ASN A 126 2.07 -10.17 -6.63
CA ASN A 126 3.40 -9.61 -6.33
C ASN A 126 4.40 -10.01 -7.44
N PRO A 127 4.96 -9.06 -8.22
CA PRO A 127 4.78 -7.61 -8.15
C PRO A 127 3.37 -7.18 -8.60
N LYS A 128 3.03 -5.91 -8.45
CA LYS A 128 1.71 -5.37 -8.77
C LYS A 128 1.37 -5.62 -10.24
N GLY A 129 0.23 -6.27 -10.49
CA GLY A 129 -0.21 -6.69 -11.82
C GLY A 129 0.20 -8.12 -12.20
N ASP A 130 1.16 -8.74 -11.50
CA ASP A 130 1.70 -10.07 -11.82
C ASP A 130 1.46 -11.09 -10.69
N ASN A 131 1.69 -12.37 -11.01
CA ASN A 131 1.62 -13.49 -10.07
C ASN A 131 0.31 -13.55 -9.26
N GLN A 132 -0.80 -13.13 -9.88
CA GLN A 132 -2.11 -13.14 -9.24
C GLN A 132 -2.48 -14.55 -8.77
N LEU A 133 -2.93 -14.63 -7.53
CA LEU A 133 -3.34 -15.88 -6.92
C LEU A 133 -4.77 -16.23 -7.32
N ASN A 134 -5.01 -17.53 -7.47
CA ASN A 134 -6.35 -18.10 -7.50
C ASN A 134 -6.61 -18.85 -6.18
N LEU A 135 -7.84 -19.31 -5.96
CA LEU A 135 -8.21 -19.94 -4.70
C LEU A 135 -7.39 -21.21 -4.38
N GLU A 136 -7.03 -22.00 -5.40
CA GLU A 136 -6.21 -23.20 -5.20
C GLU A 136 -4.79 -22.87 -4.73
N LYS A 137 -4.14 -21.92 -5.42
CA LYS A 137 -2.82 -21.41 -5.01
C LYS A 137 -2.88 -20.75 -3.65
N LEU A 138 -3.94 -19.99 -3.35
CA LEU A 138 -4.17 -19.39 -2.03
C LEU A 138 -4.14 -20.46 -0.94
N LYS A 139 -4.94 -21.52 -1.07
CA LYS A 139 -4.96 -22.63 -0.10
C LYS A 139 -3.61 -23.34 0.02
N SER A 140 -2.90 -23.52 -1.09
CA SER A 140 -1.55 -24.10 -1.10
C SER A 140 -0.54 -23.23 -0.34
N VAL A 141 -0.55 -21.91 -0.56
CA VAL A 141 0.32 -20.96 0.13
C VAL A 141 -0.01 -20.91 1.63
N ILE A 142 -1.29 -20.92 2.00
CA ILE A 142 -1.72 -20.98 3.41
C ILE A 142 -1.18 -22.24 4.10
N THR A 143 -1.30 -23.39 3.45
CA THR A 143 -0.78 -24.68 3.95
C THR A 143 0.73 -24.59 4.17
N SER A 144 1.46 -23.99 3.23
CA SER A 144 2.93 -23.87 3.28
C SER A 144 3.43 -22.92 4.36
N ILE A 145 2.85 -21.72 4.46
CA ILE A 145 3.31 -20.67 5.37
C ILE A 145 2.92 -20.98 6.83
N PHE A 146 1.73 -21.51 7.04
CA PHE A 146 1.14 -21.67 8.37
C PHE A 146 1.10 -23.13 8.85
N GLY A 147 1.63 -24.08 8.07
CA GLY A 147 1.73 -25.49 8.46
C GLY A 147 0.38 -26.18 8.70
N VAL A 148 -0.71 -25.67 8.13
CA VAL A 148 -2.06 -26.24 8.28
C VAL A 148 -2.22 -27.43 7.33
N LYS A 149 -2.95 -28.47 7.73
CA LYS A 149 -3.26 -29.60 6.83
C LYS A 149 -4.14 -29.15 5.67
N SER A 150 -3.80 -29.54 4.46
CA SER A 150 -4.53 -29.16 3.24
C SER A 150 -5.93 -29.78 3.12
N THR A 151 -6.16 -30.92 3.78
CA THR A 151 -7.43 -31.66 3.71
C THR A 151 -8.53 -30.94 4.51
N GLY A 152 -9.54 -30.41 3.81
CA GLY A 152 -10.71 -29.78 4.43
C GLY A 152 -10.50 -28.32 4.84
N LEU A 153 -9.56 -27.61 4.20
CA LEU A 153 -9.33 -26.19 4.43
C LEU A 153 -10.40 -25.35 3.73
N SER A 154 -11.16 -24.62 4.54
CA SER A 154 -12.20 -23.69 4.10
C SER A 154 -11.78 -22.26 4.45
N VAL A 155 -12.00 -21.35 3.51
CA VAL A 155 -11.64 -19.93 3.66
C VAL A 155 -12.91 -19.12 3.60
N PHE A 156 -13.13 -18.27 4.60
CA PHE A 156 -14.34 -17.50 4.79
C PHE A 156 -14.03 -16.01 4.77
N ASN A 157 -14.92 -15.24 4.15
CA ASN A 157 -14.97 -13.79 4.26
C ASN A 157 -16.20 -13.43 5.11
N GLY A 158 -15.99 -13.16 6.39
CA GLY A 158 -17.07 -13.09 7.36
C GLY A 158 -17.79 -14.44 7.47
N GLY A 159 -19.08 -14.48 7.14
CA GLY A 159 -19.89 -15.71 7.18
C GLY A 159 -19.94 -16.53 5.89
N THR A 160 -19.33 -16.04 4.80
CA THR A 160 -19.45 -16.67 3.47
C THR A 160 -18.17 -17.39 3.10
N GLU A 161 -18.27 -18.67 2.73
CA GLU A 161 -17.14 -19.44 2.21
C GLU A 161 -16.78 -18.97 0.78
N LEU A 162 -15.48 -18.79 0.54
CA LEU A 162 -14.96 -18.44 -0.78
C LEU A 162 -15.14 -19.61 -1.76
N GLN A 163 -15.59 -19.26 -2.96
CA GLN A 163 -15.80 -20.22 -4.06
C GLN A 163 -14.66 -20.09 -5.07
N ASN A 164 -14.43 -21.13 -5.89
CA ASN A 164 -13.34 -21.12 -6.88
C ASN A 164 -13.41 -19.94 -7.88
N GLN A 165 -14.60 -19.40 -8.14
CA GLN A 165 -14.82 -18.28 -9.05
C GLN A 165 -14.74 -16.91 -8.36
N THR A 166 -14.44 -16.85 -7.06
CA THR A 166 -14.36 -15.57 -6.35
C THR A 166 -13.15 -14.77 -6.84
N ASP A 167 -13.40 -13.53 -7.25
CA ASP A 167 -12.34 -12.56 -7.53
C ASP A 167 -11.64 -12.17 -6.22
N LEU A 168 -10.43 -12.72 -6.02
CA LEU A 168 -9.65 -12.48 -4.81
C LEU A 168 -9.19 -11.02 -4.69
N LEU A 169 -8.93 -10.33 -5.81
CA LEU A 169 -8.46 -8.93 -5.78
C LEU A 169 -9.53 -8.00 -5.18
N SER A 170 -10.81 -8.31 -5.39
CA SER A 170 -11.94 -7.60 -4.75
C SER A 170 -11.98 -7.73 -3.22
N LEU A 171 -11.22 -8.69 -2.67
CA LEU A 171 -11.09 -8.94 -1.23
C LEU A 171 -9.88 -8.22 -0.62
N SER A 172 -9.13 -7.44 -1.40
CA SER A 172 -7.95 -6.72 -0.91
C SER A 172 -8.28 -5.88 0.34
N GLY A 173 -7.39 -5.92 1.33
CA GLY A 173 -7.54 -5.25 2.62
C GLY A 173 -8.51 -5.92 3.60
N ARG A 174 -9.20 -6.99 3.20
CA ARG A 174 -10.10 -7.73 4.10
C ARG A 174 -9.37 -8.75 4.96
N THR A 175 -10.05 -9.16 6.03
CA THR A 175 -9.61 -10.28 6.87
C THR A 175 -10.42 -11.52 6.52
N LEU A 176 -9.72 -12.58 6.13
CA LEU A 176 -10.30 -13.89 5.86
C LEU A 176 -10.07 -14.81 7.06
N CYS A 177 -11.09 -15.59 7.39
CA CYS A 177 -10.98 -16.65 8.38
C CYS A 177 -10.66 -17.97 7.68
N VAL A 178 -9.67 -18.70 8.15
CA VAL A 178 -9.31 -20.01 7.61
C VAL A 178 -9.56 -21.05 8.68
N THR A 179 -10.35 -22.06 8.37
CA THR A 179 -10.63 -23.17 9.29
C THR A 179 -10.32 -24.51 8.64
N ALA A 180 -9.94 -25.48 9.47
CA ALA A 180 -9.85 -26.88 9.08
C ALA A 180 -11.13 -27.60 9.55
N GLY A 181 -12.13 -27.75 8.68
CA GLY A 181 -13.42 -28.39 8.97
C GLY A 181 -14.61 -27.43 9.21
N ALA A 182 -15.75 -27.99 9.61
CA ALA A 182 -17.06 -27.30 9.70
C ALA A 182 -17.23 -26.39 10.94
N SER A 183 -16.23 -25.59 11.28
CA SER A 183 -16.33 -24.60 12.37
C SER A 183 -16.70 -23.23 11.81
N LEU A 184 -17.73 -22.61 12.40
CA LEU A 184 -18.25 -21.28 12.02
C LEU A 184 -17.29 -20.18 12.49
N ALA A 185 -17.01 -19.22 11.60
CA ALA A 185 -16.07 -18.13 11.82
C ALA A 185 -16.56 -17.09 12.85
N PRO A 186 -15.67 -16.54 13.69
CA PRO A 186 -15.96 -15.34 14.48
C PRO A 186 -16.08 -14.09 13.58
N ALA A 187 -16.78 -13.07 14.09
CA ALA A 187 -17.14 -11.85 13.35
C ALA A 187 -15.94 -11.11 12.76
N SER A 188 -16.00 -10.80 11.46
CA SER A 188 -15.00 -9.98 10.77
C SER A 188 -15.13 -8.51 11.19
N SER A 189 -14.12 -7.97 11.87
CA SER A 189 -13.92 -6.52 11.99
C SER A 189 -12.93 -6.04 10.92
N PRO A 190 -13.00 -4.78 10.47
CA PRO A 190 -11.95 -4.21 9.64
C PRO A 190 -10.67 -4.13 10.47
N SER A 191 -9.65 -4.90 10.10
CA SER A 191 -8.38 -4.94 10.84
C SER A 191 -7.28 -4.22 10.08
N THR A 192 -6.47 -3.46 10.80
CA THR A 192 -5.19 -2.95 10.34
C THR A 192 -4.30 -4.12 9.90
N LEU A 193 -3.47 -3.93 8.88
CA LEU A 193 -2.53 -4.94 8.39
C LEU A 193 -1.77 -5.60 9.56
N LEU A 194 -1.82 -6.92 9.64
CA LEU A 194 -1.30 -7.65 10.81
C LEU A 194 0.24 -7.66 10.83
N CYS A 195 0.88 -7.92 9.70
CA CYS A 195 2.32 -8.09 9.60
C CYS A 195 3.05 -6.82 9.12
N GLN A 196 4.30 -6.66 9.56
CA GLN A 196 5.17 -5.60 9.04
C GLN A 196 5.51 -5.83 7.56
N TYR A 197 5.64 -4.75 6.81
CA TYR A 197 5.90 -4.81 5.37
C TYR A 197 6.70 -3.61 4.90
N ILE A 198 7.21 -3.71 3.68
CA ILE A 198 7.75 -2.61 2.90
C ILE A 198 7.16 -2.63 1.50
N ASN A 199 7.12 -1.47 0.86
CA ASN A 199 6.90 -1.40 -0.57
C ASN A 199 8.23 -1.37 -1.29
N LEU A 200 8.27 -1.98 -2.47
CA LEU A 200 9.43 -2.01 -3.34
C LEU A 200 9.11 -1.20 -4.60
N GLN A 201 10.04 -0.35 -5.01
CA GLN A 201 9.99 0.36 -6.28
C GLN A 201 11.24 0.00 -7.08
N LEU A 202 11.08 -0.71 -8.18
CA LEU A 202 12.18 -0.91 -9.13
C LEU A 202 12.49 0.43 -9.80
N VAL A 203 13.76 0.80 -9.75
CA VAL A 203 14.32 1.94 -10.46
C VAL A 203 15.39 1.43 -11.40
N ASN A 204 15.76 2.23 -12.42
CA ASN A 204 16.88 2.02 -13.35
C ASN A 204 17.01 0.65 -14.06
N ALA A 205 15.97 -0.17 -14.05
CA ALA A 205 15.89 -1.43 -14.79
C ALA A 205 14.43 -1.81 -15.06
N GLU A 206 14.24 -2.76 -15.98
CA GLU A 206 12.94 -3.39 -16.22
C GLU A 206 12.87 -4.75 -15.50
N PRO A 207 11.67 -5.17 -15.06
CA PRO A 207 11.47 -6.52 -14.52
C PRO A 207 11.84 -7.59 -15.55
N GLN A 208 12.23 -8.77 -15.07
CA GLN A 208 12.59 -9.92 -15.90
C GLN A 208 11.66 -11.11 -15.64
N GLU A 209 11.92 -12.27 -16.27
CA GLU A 209 11.13 -13.50 -16.10
C GLU A 209 9.64 -13.35 -16.45
N CYS A 210 9.32 -12.58 -17.50
CA CYS A 210 7.96 -12.28 -17.96
C CYS A 210 7.11 -11.47 -16.96
N LEU A 211 7.75 -10.82 -15.99
CA LEU A 211 7.09 -9.87 -15.09
C LEU A 211 7.01 -8.48 -15.75
N THR A 212 6.02 -7.71 -15.34
CA THR A 212 5.75 -6.36 -15.86
C THR A 212 5.68 -5.30 -14.76
N GLY A 213 5.38 -5.71 -13.53
CA GLY A 213 5.24 -4.86 -12.36
C GLY A 213 6.57 -4.31 -11.87
N THR A 214 6.68 -2.98 -11.84
CA THR A 214 7.83 -2.24 -11.30
C THR A 214 7.66 -1.89 -9.81
N VAL A 215 6.51 -2.24 -9.23
CA VAL A 215 6.20 -2.00 -7.82
C VAL A 215 5.80 -3.31 -7.16
N GLY A 216 6.29 -3.56 -5.95
CA GLY A 216 5.97 -4.77 -5.20
C GLY A 216 5.73 -4.48 -3.71
N THR A 217 5.30 -5.50 -2.98
CA THR A 217 5.27 -5.48 -1.52
C THR A 217 6.07 -6.64 -0.99
N LEU A 218 6.85 -6.42 0.06
CA LEU A 218 7.55 -7.48 0.77
C LEU A 218 7.15 -7.47 2.24
N LEU A 219 6.74 -8.63 2.76
CA LEU A 219 6.45 -8.81 4.17
C LEU A 219 7.77 -9.00 4.92
N LEU A 220 7.98 -8.24 5.99
CA LEU A 220 9.17 -8.35 6.84
C LEU A 220 9.06 -9.52 7.83
N GLU A 221 7.84 -9.98 8.09
CA GLU A 221 7.53 -11.13 8.93
C GLU A 221 6.23 -11.76 8.42
N ASN A 222 6.16 -13.08 8.40
CA ASN A 222 4.94 -13.83 8.11
C ASN A 222 5.16 -15.32 8.45
N PRO A 223 4.38 -15.93 9.36
CA PRO A 223 3.23 -15.40 10.11
C PRO A 223 3.55 -14.24 11.08
N LEU A 224 2.54 -13.65 11.70
CA LEU A 224 2.70 -12.51 12.62
C LEU A 224 3.72 -12.83 13.74
N GLY A 225 4.76 -12.00 13.87
CA GLY A 225 5.83 -12.14 14.84
C GLY A 225 6.79 -13.32 14.60
N GLN A 226 6.71 -13.96 13.42
CA GLN A 226 7.50 -15.13 13.04
C GLN A 226 8.21 -14.91 11.70
N ASN A 227 9.28 -15.69 11.46
CA ASN A 227 10.05 -15.66 10.20
C ASN A 227 10.53 -14.26 9.79
N GLY A 228 11.02 -13.47 10.77
CA GLY A 228 11.55 -12.14 10.50
C GLY A 228 12.66 -12.16 9.46
N LEU A 229 12.60 -11.27 8.49
CA LEU A 229 13.54 -11.18 7.38
C LEU A 229 14.91 -10.68 7.87
N THR A 230 15.99 -11.26 7.35
CA THR A 230 17.35 -10.74 7.52
C THR A 230 17.66 -9.72 6.43
N HIS A 231 18.73 -8.92 6.57
CA HIS A 231 19.17 -8.01 5.51
C HIS A 231 19.53 -8.75 4.20
N GLN A 232 20.23 -9.88 4.30
CA GLN A 232 20.49 -10.72 3.13
C GLN A 232 19.19 -11.28 2.51
N GLY A 233 18.24 -11.69 3.35
CA GLY A 233 16.91 -12.12 2.91
C GLY A 233 16.14 -11.00 2.21
N LEU A 234 16.28 -9.75 2.68
CA LEU A 234 15.69 -8.56 2.07
C LEU A 234 16.16 -8.36 0.63
N VAL A 235 17.48 -8.39 0.41
CA VAL A 235 18.05 -8.22 -0.94
C VAL A 235 17.63 -9.38 -1.84
N TYR A 236 17.67 -10.61 -1.34
CA TYR A 236 17.29 -11.79 -2.10
C TYR A 236 15.81 -11.81 -2.50
N GLU A 237 14.90 -11.56 -1.55
CA GLU A 237 13.47 -11.55 -1.85
C GLU A 237 13.09 -10.35 -2.71
N ALA A 238 13.72 -9.18 -2.53
CA ALA A 238 13.54 -8.04 -3.45
C ALA A 238 13.95 -8.38 -4.89
N ALA A 239 15.06 -9.09 -5.07
CA ALA A 239 15.48 -9.56 -6.39
C ALA A 239 14.44 -10.51 -7.01
N LYS A 240 13.93 -11.44 -6.20
CA LYS A 240 12.94 -12.43 -6.60
C LYS A 240 11.62 -11.79 -7.03
N VAL A 241 11.17 -10.72 -6.35
CA VAL A 241 9.94 -10.00 -6.70
C VAL A 241 9.98 -9.47 -8.14
N PHE A 242 11.14 -9.02 -8.63
CA PHE A 242 11.25 -8.45 -9.98
C PHE A 242 11.90 -9.40 -11.01
N GLY A 243 12.12 -10.67 -10.66
CA GLY A 243 12.77 -11.64 -11.56
C GLY A 243 14.28 -11.41 -11.77
N LEU A 244 14.94 -10.70 -10.85
CA LEU A 244 16.32 -10.23 -10.96
C LEU A 244 17.31 -11.08 -10.17
N ARG A 245 17.04 -12.38 -9.95
CA ARG A 245 17.85 -13.26 -9.07
C ARG A 245 19.32 -13.40 -9.50
N SER A 246 19.61 -13.19 -10.79
CA SER A 246 20.95 -13.25 -11.37
C SER A 246 21.69 -11.91 -11.37
N ARG A 247 21.04 -10.83 -10.91
CA ARG A 247 21.57 -9.45 -10.94
C ARG A 247 22.06 -9.03 -9.56
N ARG A 248 23.04 -8.12 -9.55
CA ARG A 248 23.49 -7.46 -8.31
C ARG A 248 22.63 -6.24 -8.07
N LEU A 249 22.07 -6.13 -6.87
CA LEU A 249 21.14 -5.08 -6.49
C LEU A 249 21.67 -4.26 -5.32
N LYS A 250 21.25 -3.00 -5.26
CA LYS A 250 21.33 -2.15 -4.08
C LYS A 250 19.95 -1.62 -3.73
N LEU A 251 19.71 -1.43 -2.44
CA LEU A 251 18.44 -0.96 -1.90
C LEU A 251 18.62 0.43 -1.30
N PHE A 252 17.68 1.32 -1.53
CA PHE A 252 17.73 2.71 -1.07
C PHE A 252 16.43 3.14 -0.39
N LEU A 253 16.50 4.08 0.54
CA LEU A 253 15.34 4.69 1.21
C LEU A 253 14.73 5.85 0.41
N ASN A 254 15.41 6.29 -0.65
CA ASN A 254 14.98 7.41 -1.48
C ASN A 254 15.24 7.17 -2.97
N GLU A 255 14.42 7.80 -3.79
CA GLU A 255 14.47 7.68 -5.25
C GLU A 255 15.78 8.18 -5.86
N THR A 256 16.38 9.21 -5.25
CA THR A 256 17.66 9.77 -5.69
C THR A 256 18.87 8.88 -5.38
N GLN A 257 18.66 7.71 -4.77
CA GLN A 257 19.69 6.70 -4.47
C GLN A 257 20.85 7.24 -3.60
N THR A 258 20.58 8.17 -2.69
CA THR A 258 21.60 8.74 -1.79
C THR A 258 21.61 8.13 -0.40
N GLN A 259 20.54 7.43 -0.01
CA GLN A 259 20.40 6.76 1.30
C GLN A 259 20.34 5.24 1.09
N GLU A 260 21.50 4.58 1.04
CA GLU A 260 21.60 3.12 0.88
C GLU A 260 21.15 2.39 2.15
N ILE A 261 20.44 1.26 1.99
CA ILE A 261 20.06 0.38 3.08
C ILE A 261 21.17 -0.63 3.32
N THR A 262 21.95 -0.38 4.35
CA THR A 262 23.08 -1.19 4.79
C THR A 262 22.68 -2.11 5.96
N GLU A 263 23.55 -3.06 6.32
CA GLU A 263 23.28 -4.10 7.33
C GLU A 263 23.07 -3.54 8.76
N ASP A 264 23.55 -2.32 9.03
CA ASP A 264 23.39 -1.60 10.29
C ASP A 264 21.99 -1.02 10.50
N ILE A 265 21.19 -0.88 9.44
CA ILE A 265 19.81 -0.38 9.55
C ILE A 265 18.90 -1.51 10.07
N PRO A 266 18.27 -1.36 11.26
CA PRO A 266 17.41 -2.41 11.79
C PRO A 266 16.16 -2.58 10.92
N MET A 267 15.81 -3.83 10.57
CA MET A 267 14.67 -4.14 9.68
C MET A 267 13.34 -3.53 10.15
N LYS A 268 13.11 -3.47 11.47
CA LYS A 268 11.91 -2.86 12.06
C LYS A 268 11.73 -1.37 11.68
N THR A 269 12.81 -0.64 11.43
CA THR A 269 12.77 0.77 11.01
C THR A 269 12.37 0.96 9.56
N LEU A 270 12.31 -0.13 8.79
CA LEU A 270 11.89 -0.13 7.40
C LEU A 270 10.37 -0.29 7.27
N ASN A 271 9.67 -0.73 8.33
CA ASN A 271 8.24 -0.99 8.28
C ASN A 271 7.47 0.21 7.69
N MET A 272 6.55 -0.10 6.78
CA MET A 272 5.71 0.83 6.02
C MET A 272 6.46 1.81 5.09
N LYS A 273 7.78 1.65 4.90
CA LYS A 273 8.55 2.48 3.96
C LYS A 273 8.51 1.92 2.54
N THR A 274 8.81 2.80 1.59
CA THR A 274 9.15 2.42 0.22
C THR A 274 10.66 2.29 0.09
N VAL A 275 11.10 1.13 -0.40
CA VAL A 275 12.49 0.82 -0.70
C VAL A 275 12.68 0.81 -2.20
N TYR A 276 13.65 1.56 -2.68
CA TYR A 276 13.99 1.68 -4.09
C TYR A 276 15.05 0.64 -4.43
N VAL A 277 14.74 -0.24 -5.39
CA VAL A 277 15.59 -1.35 -5.84
C VAL A 277 16.32 -0.91 -7.09
N SER A 278 17.65 -0.83 -7.00
CA SER A 278 18.54 -0.39 -8.08
C SER A 278 19.40 -1.54 -8.56
N VAL A 279 19.47 -1.73 -9.87
CA VAL A 279 20.32 -2.75 -10.50
C VAL A 279 21.69 -2.16 -10.78
N LEU A 280 22.74 -2.83 -10.30
CA LEU A 280 24.11 -2.43 -10.63
C LEU A 280 24.47 -2.86 -12.06
N PRO A 281 25.29 -2.06 -12.78
CA PRO A 281 25.84 -2.46 -14.07
C PRO A 281 26.63 -3.76 -13.95
N THR A 282 26.40 -4.71 -14.85
CA THR A 282 27.27 -5.87 -14.98
C THR A 282 28.54 -5.42 -15.70
N THR A 283 29.72 -5.77 -15.19
CA THR A 283 31.05 -5.41 -15.75
C THR A 283 31.36 -6.04 -17.13
N ALA A 284 30.35 -6.28 -17.97
CA ALA A 284 30.50 -6.91 -19.28
C ALA A 284 30.28 -5.97 -20.48
N ASP A 285 29.87 -4.71 -20.25
CA ASP A 285 29.76 -3.68 -21.31
C ASP A 285 30.79 -2.56 -21.08
N GLY A 286 32.08 -2.91 -21.22
CA GLY A 286 33.21 -1.99 -21.22
C GLY A 286 34.24 -2.42 -22.26
#